data_AF-A0A4Y9VQJ1-F1
#
_entry.id   AF-A0A4Y9VQJ1-F1
#
_cell.length_a   1.000
_cell.length_b   1.000
_cell.length_c   1.000
_cell.angle_alpha   90.00
_cell.angle_beta   90.00
_cell.angle_gamma   90.00
#
_symmetry.space_group_name_H-M   'P 1'
#
loop_
_entity.id
_entity.type
_entity.pdbx_description
1 polymer ?
#
loop_
_entity_poly.entity_id
_entity_poly.type
_entity_poly.pdbx_seq_one_letter_code
_entity_poly.pdbx_strand_id
1 'polypeptide(L)'
;MQPLLLNMIACALLCNAQAAFSATMYRCGNSFQDTPCVNHSYSKTLNTAAKPANGSEATKDLSPYVVDAGCKQRGDAAKKIMWQRQVGKTKEEQLEAAQDTQTHALVSEVYQHRGTILEVRNSIEQACMQQKEQDQLAEQLLLAAKKLKQRNGSPASAGPSGAASEQTTSNKP
;
A
#
# COMPACT_ATOMS: atom_id res chain seq x y z
N MET A 1 0.08 -50.47 42.44
CA MET A 1 0.73 -49.37 41.68
C MET A 1 -0.32 -48.41 41.09
N GLN A 2 -1.19 -47.85 41.93
CA GLN A 2 -2.29 -46.95 41.53
C GLN A 2 -2.21 -45.49 42.03
N PRO A 3 -1.35 -45.07 42.98
CA PRO A 3 -1.38 -43.69 43.48
C PRO A 3 -0.61 -42.70 42.58
N LEU A 4 0.18 -43.18 41.62
CA LEU A 4 1.02 -42.33 40.77
C LEU A 4 0.24 -41.67 39.62
N LEU A 5 -0.83 -42.29 39.12
CA LEU A 5 -1.64 -41.74 38.03
C LEU A 5 -2.59 -40.63 38.50
N LEU A 6 -3.04 -40.65 39.76
CA LEU A 6 -3.94 -39.62 40.30
C LEU A 6 -3.26 -38.26 40.48
N ASN A 7 -1.97 -38.26 40.86
CA ASN A 7 -1.22 -37.02 41.11
C ASN A 7 -0.84 -36.26 39.82
N MET A 8 -0.70 -36.94 38.68
CA MET A 8 -0.40 -36.28 37.40
C MET A 8 -1.64 -35.57 36.81
N ILE A 9 -2.85 -36.07 37.07
CA ILE A 9 -4.09 -35.45 36.59
C ILE A 9 -4.40 -34.17 37.39
N ALA A 10 -4.06 -34.13 38.69
CA ALA A 10 -4.26 -32.94 39.51
C ALA A 10 -3.37 -31.76 39.06
N CYS A 11 -2.15 -32.01 38.60
CA CYS A 11 -1.24 -30.94 38.17
C CYS A 11 -1.64 -30.32 36.82
N ALA A 12 -2.25 -31.10 35.92
CA ALA A 12 -2.72 -30.61 34.62
C ALA A 12 -3.96 -29.70 34.69
N LEU A 13 -4.80 -29.85 35.72
CA LEU A 13 -6.00 -29.04 35.91
C LEU A 13 -5.72 -27.64 36.50
N LEU A 14 -4.57 -27.46 37.17
CA LEU A 14 -4.17 -26.16 37.76
C LEU A 14 -3.49 -25.20 36.75
N CYS A 15 -3.04 -25.69 35.59
CA CYS A 15 -2.37 -24.85 34.58
C CYS A 15 -3.33 -24.09 33.65
N ASN A 16 -4.62 -24.42 33.61
CA ASN A 16 -5.61 -23.79 32.72
C ASN A 16 -6.28 -22.54 33.30
N ALA A 17 -5.90 -22.10 34.50
CA ALA A 17 -6.46 -20.91 35.16
C ALA A 17 -5.60 -19.65 34.98
N GLN A 18 -4.86 -19.53 33.87
CA GLN A 18 -4.32 -18.23 33.46
C GLN A 18 -5.45 -17.42 32.84
N ALA A 19 -6.34 -16.89 33.70
CA ALA A 19 -7.18 -15.78 33.33
C ALA A 19 -6.24 -14.62 32.99
N ALA A 20 -6.09 -14.35 31.69
CA ALA A 20 -5.47 -13.14 31.21
C ALA A 20 -6.32 -11.96 31.67
N PHE A 21 -6.00 -11.40 32.84
CA PHE A 21 -6.48 -10.08 33.21
C PHE A 21 -5.85 -9.12 32.20
N SER A 22 -6.60 -8.75 31.15
CA SER A 22 -6.22 -7.60 30.35
C SER A 22 -6.29 -6.39 31.28
N ALA A 23 -5.15 -5.92 31.77
CA ALA A 23 -5.08 -4.66 32.48
C ALA A 23 -5.56 -3.56 31.52
N THR A 24 -6.73 -2.99 31.80
CA THR A 24 -7.31 -1.91 31.01
C THR A 24 -6.48 -0.65 31.28
N MET A 25 -5.35 -0.50 30.60
CA MET A 25 -4.52 0.69 30.72
C MET A 25 -5.15 1.85 29.93
N TYR A 26 -5.40 2.95 30.64
CA TYR A 26 -5.90 4.19 30.05
C TYR A 26 -4.73 5.08 29.69
N ARG A 27 -4.72 5.62 28.46
CA ARG A 27 -3.72 6.58 28.02
C ARG A 27 -4.21 8.00 28.33
N CYS A 28 -3.63 8.62 29.35
CA CYS A 28 -3.91 10.01 29.71
C CYS A 28 -2.73 10.87 29.22
N GLY A 29 -2.84 11.42 28.00
CA GLY A 29 -1.76 12.19 27.37
C GLY A 29 -0.52 11.33 27.03
N ASN A 30 0.62 11.62 27.67
CA ASN A 30 1.89 10.91 27.50
C ASN A 30 2.18 9.82 28.56
N SER A 31 1.27 9.59 29.50
CA SER A 31 1.43 8.56 30.54
C SER A 31 0.32 7.50 30.46
N PHE A 32 0.66 6.26 30.79
CA PHE A 32 -0.29 5.15 30.95
C PHE A 32 -0.62 4.99 32.43
N GLN A 33 -1.91 4.82 32.75
CA GLN A 33 -2.40 4.65 34.11
C GLN A 33 -3.45 3.52 34.15
N ASP A 34 -3.51 2.80 35.26
CA ASP A 34 -4.52 1.75 35.49
C ASP A 34 -5.87 2.33 35.98
N THR A 35 -5.92 3.64 36.27
CA THR A 35 -7.13 4.37 36.64
C THR A 35 -7.63 5.26 35.49
N PRO A 36 -8.95 5.40 35.32
CA PRO A 36 -9.51 6.27 34.28
C PRO A 36 -9.12 7.72 34.51
N CYS A 37 -8.82 8.46 33.43
CA CYS A 37 -8.37 9.85 33.53
C CYS A 37 -9.45 10.72 34.20
N VAL A 38 -9.06 11.48 35.23
CA VAL A 38 -9.95 12.38 36.01
C VAL A 38 -10.68 13.41 35.15
N ASN A 39 -10.15 13.71 33.96
CA ASN A 39 -10.82 14.50 32.93
C ASN A 39 -11.18 13.58 31.75
N HIS A 40 -12.48 13.32 31.56
CA HIS A 40 -13.06 12.55 30.44
C HIS A 40 -12.68 13.10 29.04
N SER A 41 -12.01 14.25 28.95
CA SER A 41 -11.58 14.90 27.71
C SER A 41 -10.29 14.33 27.11
N TYR A 42 -9.55 13.48 27.84
CA TYR A 42 -8.34 12.80 27.30
C TYR A 42 -8.49 11.29 27.15
N SER A 43 -9.65 10.72 27.50
CA SER A 43 -9.97 9.35 27.12
C SER A 43 -10.40 9.33 25.65
N LYS A 44 -9.43 9.29 24.72
CA LYS A 44 -9.71 8.61 23.45
C LYS A 44 -9.92 7.15 23.81
N THR A 45 -11.18 6.75 23.92
CA THR A 45 -11.56 5.35 23.97
C THR A 45 -11.02 4.70 22.71
N LEU A 46 -9.97 3.89 22.86
CA LEU A 46 -9.62 2.87 21.88
C LEU A 46 -10.75 1.85 21.92
N ASN A 47 -11.85 2.16 21.21
CA ASN A 47 -12.88 1.29 20.67
C ASN A 47 -14.26 1.93 20.80
N THR A 48 -14.75 2.46 19.67
CA THR A 48 -16.15 2.25 19.32
C THR A 48 -16.21 1.94 17.83
N ALA A 49 -16.29 0.64 17.56
CA ALA A 49 -16.93 0.02 16.42
C ALA A 49 -17.50 0.98 15.35
N ALA A 50 -16.69 1.29 14.33
CA ALA A 50 -17.27 1.37 13.00
C ALA A 50 -17.60 -0.08 12.61
N LYS A 51 -18.89 -0.42 12.67
CA LYS A 51 -19.61 -1.49 11.95
C LYS A 51 -18.76 -2.71 11.53
N PRO A 52 -19.06 -3.95 11.99
CA PRO A 52 -18.38 -5.13 11.47
C PRO A 52 -18.76 -5.30 9.99
N ALA A 53 -17.94 -4.77 9.10
CA ALA A 53 -17.84 -5.26 7.75
C ALA A 53 -16.91 -6.48 7.84
N ASN A 54 -17.46 -7.64 7.50
CA ASN A 54 -16.83 -8.95 7.56
C ASN A 54 -15.31 -8.92 7.28
N GLY A 55 -14.56 -9.44 8.26
CA GLY A 55 -13.25 -10.10 8.07
C GLY A 55 -12.14 -9.29 7.42
N SER A 56 -11.28 -8.68 8.25
CA SER A 56 -9.83 -8.56 8.03
C SER A 56 -9.20 -7.92 9.27
N GLU A 57 -8.25 -8.59 9.91
CA GLU A 57 -7.39 -8.02 10.96
C GLU A 57 -6.90 -6.63 10.54
N ALA A 58 -7.28 -5.60 11.31
CA ALA A 58 -6.71 -4.27 11.19
C ALA A 58 -5.24 -4.33 11.63
N THR A 59 -4.38 -4.72 10.68
CA THR A 59 -2.94 -4.48 10.78
C THR A 59 -2.79 -2.97 10.94
N LYS A 60 -2.46 -2.51 12.15
CA LYS A 60 -2.20 -1.10 12.46
C LYS A 60 -1.28 -0.54 11.38
N ASP A 61 -1.83 0.32 10.54
CA ASP A 61 -1.10 0.85 9.41
C ASP A 61 -0.05 1.83 9.93
N LEU A 62 1.22 1.45 9.83
CA LEU A 62 2.36 2.26 10.27
C LEU A 62 2.93 3.11 9.13
N SER A 63 2.18 3.30 8.03
CA SER A 63 2.66 4.13 6.93
C SER A 63 2.73 5.61 7.36
N PRO A 64 3.86 6.30 7.18
CA PRO A 64 4.03 7.68 7.64
C PRO A 64 3.35 8.72 6.74
N TYR A 65 2.74 8.31 5.63
CA TYR A 65 2.08 9.17 4.64
C TYR A 65 0.68 8.67 4.28
N VAL A 66 -0.15 9.56 3.74
CA VAL A 66 -1.49 9.21 3.25
C VAL A 66 -1.34 8.48 1.92
N VAL A 67 -1.76 7.22 1.87
CA VAL A 67 -1.65 6.35 0.70
C VAL A 67 -3.01 6.17 0.07
N ASP A 68 -3.08 6.25 -1.26
CA ASP A 68 -4.29 5.83 -1.99
C ASP A 68 -4.60 4.35 -1.72
N ALA A 69 -5.89 4.00 -1.68
CA ALA A 69 -6.34 2.65 -1.35
C ALA A 69 -5.76 1.57 -2.28
N GLY A 70 -5.60 1.86 -3.57
CA GLY A 70 -5.01 0.93 -4.52
C GLY A 70 -3.51 0.72 -4.28
N CYS A 71 -2.79 1.79 -3.93
CA CYS A 71 -1.36 1.69 -3.60
C CYS A 71 -1.14 0.98 -2.26
N LYS A 72 -2.03 1.19 -1.29
CA LYS A 72 -2.04 0.44 -0.03
C LYS A 72 -2.24 -1.05 -0.27
N GLN A 73 -3.20 -1.44 -1.12
CA GLN A 73 -3.43 -2.84 -1.46
C GLN A 73 -2.19 -3.48 -2.10
N ARG A 74 -1.50 -2.76 -3.00
CA ARG A 74 -0.24 -3.21 -3.59
C ARG A 74 0.85 -3.38 -2.53
N GLY A 75 0.94 -2.46 -1.58
CA GLY A 75 1.82 -2.57 -0.41
C GLY A 75 1.51 -3.80 0.45
N ASP A 76 0.24 -4.06 0.77
CA ASP A 76 -0.19 -5.22 1.55
C ASP A 76 0.13 -6.55 0.81
N ALA A 77 -0.01 -6.58 -0.52
CA ALA A 77 0.42 -7.71 -1.34
C ALA A 77 1.94 -7.90 -1.32
N ALA A 78 2.72 -6.82 -1.43
CA ALA A 78 4.17 -6.85 -1.31
C ALA A 78 4.64 -7.39 0.05
N LYS A 79 3.96 -6.97 1.12
CA LYS A 79 4.18 -7.49 2.47
C LYS A 79 3.97 -9.00 2.55
N LYS A 80 2.90 -9.53 1.92
CA LYS A 80 2.64 -10.97 1.85
C LYS A 80 3.77 -11.72 1.12
N ILE A 81 4.24 -11.19 0.00
CA ILE A 81 5.35 -11.78 -0.78
C ILE A 81 6.65 -11.78 0.05
N MET A 82 6.93 -10.69 0.77
CA MET A 82 8.08 -10.61 1.69
C MET A 82 7.99 -11.61 2.83
N TRP A 83 6.81 -11.85 3.41
CA TRP A 83 6.61 -12.91 4.39
C TRP A 83 6.89 -14.30 3.81
N GLN A 84 6.40 -14.58 2.60
CA GLN A 84 6.68 -15.84 1.91
C GLN A 84 8.20 -16.02 1.70
N ARG A 85 8.89 -14.95 1.30
CA ARG A 85 10.36 -14.95 1.18
C ARG A 85 11.06 -15.28 2.50
N GLN A 86 10.57 -14.75 3.63
CA GLN A 86 11.16 -15.03 4.96
C GLN A 86 10.97 -16.48 5.40
N VAL A 87 9.87 -17.14 5.02
CA VAL A 87 9.66 -18.56 5.31
C VAL A 87 10.35 -19.49 4.30
N GLY A 88 11.21 -18.95 3.42
CA GLY A 88 12.07 -19.72 2.52
C GLY A 88 11.53 -19.89 1.10
N LYS A 89 10.40 -19.27 0.74
CA LYS A 89 9.94 -19.32 -0.66
C LYS A 89 10.92 -18.59 -1.58
N THR A 90 11.27 -19.23 -2.68
CA THR A 90 12.11 -18.64 -3.73
C THR A 90 11.30 -17.73 -4.64
N LYS A 91 12.00 -16.92 -5.43
CA LYS A 91 11.35 -16.04 -6.40
C LYS A 91 10.60 -16.88 -7.44
N GLU A 92 11.26 -17.92 -7.94
CA GLU A 92 10.78 -18.81 -8.99
C GLU A 92 9.49 -19.52 -8.57
N GLU A 93 9.44 -20.05 -7.35
CA GLU A 93 8.22 -20.66 -6.80
C GLU A 93 7.04 -19.68 -6.70
N GLN A 94 7.31 -18.43 -6.34
CA GLN A 94 6.27 -17.41 -6.23
C GLN A 94 5.82 -16.89 -7.60
N LEU A 95 6.70 -16.87 -8.60
CA LEU A 95 6.35 -16.52 -9.98
C LEU A 95 5.52 -17.63 -10.64
N GLU A 96 5.84 -18.90 -10.40
CA GLU A 96 5.05 -20.04 -10.89
C GLU A 96 3.65 -20.08 -10.27
N ALA A 97 3.53 -19.70 -9.00
CA ALA A 97 2.25 -19.60 -8.32
C ALA A 97 1.41 -18.37 -8.73
N ALA A 98 2.02 -17.37 -9.38
CA ALA A 98 1.33 -16.15 -9.79
C ALA A 98 0.50 -16.39 -11.06
N GLN A 99 -0.80 -16.08 -11.00
CA GLN A 99 -1.72 -16.29 -12.13
C GLN A 99 -1.80 -15.08 -13.06
N ASP A 100 -1.50 -13.89 -12.54
CA ASP A 100 -1.68 -12.63 -13.23
C ASP A 100 -0.37 -11.86 -13.42
N THR A 101 -0.33 -11.06 -14.48
CA THR A 101 0.87 -10.30 -14.88
C THR A 101 1.26 -9.27 -13.82
N GLN A 102 0.29 -8.71 -13.08
CA GLN A 102 0.56 -7.70 -12.05
C GLN A 102 1.25 -8.31 -10.84
N THR A 103 0.80 -9.48 -10.37
CA THR A 103 1.42 -10.24 -9.30
C THR A 103 2.82 -10.71 -9.72
N HIS A 104 2.99 -11.16 -10.97
CA HIS A 104 4.31 -11.54 -11.48
C HIS A 104 5.32 -10.37 -11.45
N ALA A 105 4.88 -9.19 -11.87
CA ALA A 105 5.67 -7.97 -11.78
C ALA A 105 5.97 -7.59 -10.32
N LEU A 106 4.96 -7.65 -9.44
CA LEU A 106 5.12 -7.32 -8.02
C LEU A 106 6.08 -8.26 -7.29
N VAL A 107 6.01 -9.57 -7.55
CA VAL A 107 6.98 -10.54 -7.02
C VAL A 107 8.39 -10.17 -7.49
N SER A 108 8.56 -9.88 -8.78
CA SER A 108 9.86 -9.48 -9.31
C SER A 108 10.40 -8.21 -8.65
N GLU A 109 9.54 -7.21 -8.47
CA GLU A 109 9.86 -5.94 -7.80
C GLU A 109 10.26 -6.18 -6.34
N VAL A 110 9.45 -6.90 -5.57
CA VAL A 110 9.72 -7.22 -4.15
C VAL A 110 11.06 -7.93 -3.95
N TYR A 111 11.44 -8.85 -4.85
CA TYR A 111 12.73 -9.55 -4.77
C TYR A 111 13.94 -8.68 -5.16
N GLN A 112 13.73 -7.58 -5.87
CA GLN A 112 14.78 -6.58 -6.13
C GLN A 112 15.05 -5.70 -4.92
N HIS A 113 14.05 -5.51 -4.04
CA HIS A 113 14.23 -4.76 -2.82
C HIS A 113 14.97 -5.56 -1.73
N ARG A 114 15.81 -4.82 -0.99
CA ARG A 114 16.49 -5.27 0.22
C ARG A 114 15.97 -4.46 1.40
N GLY A 115 15.89 -5.08 2.56
CA GLY A 115 15.43 -4.42 3.79
C GLY A 115 14.36 -5.21 4.51
N THR A 116 13.79 -4.57 5.52
CA THR A 116 12.68 -5.10 6.31
C THR A 116 11.38 -5.10 5.52
N ILE A 117 10.43 -5.92 5.94
CA ILE A 117 9.09 -5.98 5.33
C ILE A 117 8.43 -4.59 5.26
N LEU A 118 8.58 -3.80 6.32
CA LEU A 118 7.96 -2.48 6.41
C LEU A 118 8.61 -1.49 5.43
N GLU A 119 9.94 -1.50 5.30
CA GLU A 119 10.65 -0.68 4.33
C GLU A 119 10.26 -1.03 2.89
N VAL A 120 10.20 -2.33 2.57
CA VAL A 120 9.79 -2.79 1.24
C VAL A 120 8.34 -2.37 0.95
N ARG A 121 7.41 -2.59 1.89
CA ARG A 121 6.02 -2.13 1.74
C ARG A 121 5.95 -0.64 1.44
N ASN A 122 6.62 0.18 2.25
CA ASN A 122 6.57 1.62 2.11
C ASN A 122 7.21 2.08 0.77
N SER A 123 8.31 1.44 0.34
CA SER A 123 8.93 1.71 -0.96
C SER A 123 7.96 1.42 -2.12
N ILE A 124 7.23 0.32 -2.07
CA ILE A 124 6.27 -0.07 -3.11
C ILE A 124 5.07 0.88 -3.15
N GLU A 125 4.54 1.25 -1.98
CA GLU A 125 3.47 2.23 -1.86
C GLU A 125 3.88 3.58 -2.44
N GLN A 126 5.09 4.06 -2.11
CA GLN A 126 5.63 5.32 -2.63
C GLN A 126 5.82 5.27 -4.15
N ALA A 127 6.40 4.19 -4.68
CA ALA A 127 6.59 4.01 -6.12
C ALA A 127 5.24 3.99 -6.86
N CYS A 128 4.23 3.33 -6.29
CA CYS A 128 2.87 3.32 -6.84
C CYS A 128 2.26 4.73 -6.89
N MET A 129 2.40 5.51 -5.83
CA MET A 129 1.92 6.89 -5.80
C MET A 129 2.62 7.76 -6.85
N GLN A 130 3.95 7.66 -6.94
CA GLN A 130 4.73 8.40 -7.94
C GLN A 130 4.35 8.01 -9.37
N GLN A 131 4.12 6.72 -9.62
CA GLN A 131 3.67 6.25 -10.93
C GLN A 131 2.30 6.86 -11.29
N LYS A 132 1.35 6.89 -10.36
CA LYS A 132 0.05 7.53 -10.58
C LYS A 132 0.17 9.01 -10.90
N GLU A 133 1.05 9.74 -10.22
CA GLU A 133 1.30 11.15 -10.50
C GLU A 133 1.88 11.36 -11.91
N GLN A 134 2.82 10.50 -12.32
CA GLN A 134 3.39 10.54 -13.68
C GLN A 134 2.34 10.23 -14.75
N ASP A 135 1.51 9.22 -14.54
CA ASP A 135 0.44 8.83 -15.45
C ASP A 135 -0.58 9.96 -15.61
N GLN A 136 -0.98 10.60 -14.50
CA GLN A 136 -1.88 11.76 -14.52
C GLN A 136 -1.28 12.93 -15.30
N LEU A 137 0.02 13.22 -15.14
CA LEU A 137 0.69 14.27 -15.89
C LEU A 137 0.75 13.92 -17.39
N ALA A 138 1.09 12.68 -17.72
CA ALA A 138 1.16 12.21 -19.10
C ALA A 138 -0.22 12.30 -19.78
N GLU A 139 -1.29 11.92 -19.09
CA GLU A 139 -2.66 12.07 -19.58
C GLU A 139 -3.02 13.52 -19.86
N GLN A 140 -2.69 14.44 -18.94
CA GLN A 140 -2.92 15.87 -19.13
C GLN A 140 -2.18 16.42 -20.34
N LEU A 141 -0.92 16.03 -20.53
CA LEU A 141 -0.13 16.42 -21.70
C LEU A 141 -0.71 15.87 -23.00
N LEU A 142 -1.15 14.60 -23.02
CA LEU A 142 -1.80 14.00 -24.18
C LEU A 142 -3.14 14.68 -24.51
N LEU A 143 -3.92 15.06 -23.50
CA LEU A 143 -5.16 15.81 -23.70
C LEU A 143 -4.88 17.21 -24.25
N ALA A 144 -3.87 17.91 -23.73
CA ALA A 144 -3.45 19.21 -24.23
C ALA A 144 -2.96 19.13 -25.70
N ALA A 145 -2.15 18.12 -26.03
CA ALA A 145 -1.67 17.88 -27.39
C ALA A 145 -2.84 17.57 -28.36
N LYS A 146 -3.81 16.75 -27.94
CA LYS A 146 -5.02 16.48 -28.74
C LYS A 146 -5.82 17.77 -29.02
N LYS A 147 -5.97 18.65 -28.03
CA LYS A 147 -6.65 19.95 -28.20
C LYS A 147 -5.92 20.87 -29.18
N LEU A 148 -4.59 20.93 -29.12
CA LEU A 148 -3.78 21.71 -30.09
C LEU A 148 -3.89 21.15 -31.51
N LYS A 149 -3.87 19.82 -31.67
CA LYS A 149 -4.05 19.17 -32.97
C LYS A 149 -5.43 19.46 -33.57
N GLN A 150 -6.49 19.49 -32.75
CA GLN A 150 -7.84 19.84 -33.22
C GLN A 150 -7.97 21.32 -33.63
N ARG A 151 -7.27 22.24 -32.95
CA ARG A 151 -7.23 23.65 -33.36
C ARG A 151 -6.51 23.86 -34.69
N ASN A 152 -5.41 23.13 -34.94
CA ASN A 152 -4.68 23.20 -36.21
C ASN A 152 -5.32 22.40 -37.35
N GLY A 153 -6.32 21.55 -37.05
CA GLY A 153 -7.09 20.79 -38.03
C GLY A 153 -8.42 21.44 -38.44
N SER A 154 -8.77 22.61 -37.92
CA SER A 154 -9.90 23.40 -38.45
C SER A 154 -9.45 24.13 -39.72
N PRO A 155 -10.05 23.88 -40.89
CA PRO A 155 -9.75 24.64 -42.08
C PRO A 155 -10.33 26.05 -41.90
N ALA A 156 -9.47 27.00 -41.55
CA ALA A 156 -9.73 28.40 -41.87
C ALA A 156 -9.54 28.57 -43.38
N SER A 157 -10.51 28.11 -44.17
CA SER A 157 -10.55 28.32 -45.63
C SER A 157 -11.82 29.07 -46.00
N ALA A 158 -11.76 30.40 -45.86
CA ALA A 158 -12.48 31.35 -46.71
C ALA A 158 -11.74 32.69 -46.67
N GLY A 159 -10.66 32.78 -47.43
CA GLY A 159 -9.96 34.03 -47.74
C GLY A 159 -9.17 33.83 -49.04
N PRO A 160 -9.52 34.51 -50.15
CA PRO A 160 -8.90 34.26 -51.43
C PRO A 160 -7.56 35.00 -51.55
N SER A 161 -6.65 34.34 -52.27
CA SER A 161 -5.63 34.90 -53.17
C SER A 161 -4.69 36.03 -52.71
N GLY A 162 -3.41 35.68 -52.73
CA GLY A 162 -2.26 36.58 -52.92
C GLY A 162 -0.99 35.75 -52.69
N ALA A 163 -0.52 34.97 -53.67
CA ALA A 163 0.43 35.37 -54.72
C ALA A 163 1.83 35.74 -54.18
N ALA A 164 2.87 35.16 -54.81
CA ALA A 164 4.30 35.50 -54.75
C ALA A 164 5.09 35.00 -53.50
N SER A 165 6.22 34.30 -53.57
CA SER A 165 7.11 33.92 -54.68
C SER A 165 8.00 32.73 -54.27
N GLU A 166 8.29 31.85 -55.23
CA GLU A 166 9.51 31.05 -55.30
C GLU A 166 10.76 31.96 -55.26
N GLN A 167 11.78 31.58 -54.48
CA GLN A 167 13.16 31.81 -54.90
C GLN A 167 14.13 30.80 -54.28
N THR A 168 14.53 29.87 -55.13
CA THR A 168 15.69 28.99 -55.02
C THR A 168 16.99 29.79 -55.19
N THR A 169 17.93 29.67 -54.26
CA THR A 169 19.41 29.72 -54.46
C THR A 169 20.02 29.06 -53.22
N SER A 170 20.42 27.79 -53.23
CA SER A 170 21.68 27.25 -53.77
C SER A 170 22.88 28.20 -53.66
N ASN A 171 23.67 28.07 -52.60
CA ASN A 171 25.14 28.05 -52.73
C ASN A 171 25.87 27.68 -51.43
N LYS A 172 26.71 26.64 -51.52
CA LYS A 172 27.94 26.38 -50.75
C LYS A 172 28.75 25.33 -51.54
N PRO A 173 30.09 25.34 -51.53
CA PRO A 173 31.07 26.34 -51.10
C PRO A 173 31.71 27.12 -52.27
#